data_AF-A0A3N7EMZ3-F1
#
_entry.id   AF-A0A3N7EMZ3-F1
#
_cell.length_a   1.000
_cell.length_b   1.000
_cell.length_c   1.000
_cell.angle_alpha   90.00
_cell.angle_beta   90.00
_cell.angle_gamma   90.00
#
_symmetry.space_group_name_H-M   'P 1'
#
loop_
_entity.id
_entity.type
_entity.pdbx_description
1 polymer ?
#
loop_
_entity_poly.entity_id
_entity_poly.type
_entity_poly.pdbx_seq_one_letter_code
_entity_poly.pdbx_strand_id
1 'polypeptide(L)' 'MVGMAGFDLRSASLHLSQYSETSSSYQNTKSLLQFYDPVVLVVPPNKYAPDGMVGISELVDQFYASVKKVNLFNKF' A
#
# COMPACT_ATOMS: atom_id res chain seq x y z
N MET A 1 9.55 4.21 -7.40
CA MET A 1 9.62 4.52 -5.94
C MET A 1 8.22 4.44 -5.36
N VAL A 2 8.08 3.96 -4.14
CA VAL A 2 6.82 3.83 -3.41
C VAL A 2 6.92 4.63 -2.11
N GLY A 3 5.92 5.46 -1.85
CA GLY A 3 5.76 6.17 -0.58
C GLY A 3 4.66 5.50 0.24
N MET A 4 4.90 5.37 1.55
CA MET A 4 3.93 4.82 2.49
C MET A 4 3.86 5.65 3.77
N ALA A 5 2.66 5.80 4.28
CA ALA A 5 2.35 6.38 5.58
C ALA A 5 1.50 5.38 6.38
N GLY A 6 1.95 5.06 7.59
CA GLY A 6 1.23 4.20 8.53
C GLY A 6 1.00 4.94 9.84
N PHE A 7 -0.21 4.85 10.39
CA PHE A 7 -0.57 5.46 11.66
C PHE A 7 -1.02 4.39 12.65
N ASP A 8 -0.29 4.23 13.76
CA ASP A 8 -0.67 3.33 14.85
C ASP A 8 -1.47 4.11 15.90
N LEU A 9 -2.76 3.82 15.99
CA LEU A 9 -3.67 4.45 16.95
C LEU A 9 -3.33 4.13 18.41
N ARG A 10 -2.73 2.97 18.68
CA ARG A 10 -2.42 2.53 20.05
C ARG A 10 -1.26 3.33 20.64
N SER A 11 -0.25 3.60 19.82
CA SER A 11 0.94 4.37 20.23
C SER A 11 0.89 5.84 19.81
N ALA A 12 -0.13 6.24 19.05
CA ALA A 12 -0.25 7.55 18.40
C ALA A 12 0.98 7.91 17.55
N SER A 13 1.59 6.92 16.89
CA SER A 13 2.79 7.10 16.06
C SER A 13 2.47 7.17 14.57
N LEU A 14 3.17 8.07 13.88
CA LEU A 14 3.15 8.18 12.41
C LEU A 14 4.48 7.69 11.84
N HIS A 15 4.41 6.67 10.99
CA HIS A 15 5.54 6.11 10.27
C HIS A 15 5.48 6.53 8.81
N LEU A 16 6.48 7.30 8.37
CA LEU A 16 6.65 7.70 6.97
C LEU A 16 7.84 6.96 6.38
N SER A 17 7.64 6.34 5.22
CA SER A 17 8.71 5.62 4.53
C SER A 17 8.62 5.82 3.02
N GLN A 18 9.80 5.89 2.39
CA GLN A 18 9.94 5.88 0.94
C GLN A 18 10.98 4.84 0.59
N TYR A 19 10.66 3.98 -0.37
CA TYR A 19 11.57 2.92 -0.80
C TYR A 19 11.44 2.68 -2.31
N SER A 20 12.46 2.06 -2.88
CA SER A 20 12.45 1.62 -4.26
C SER A 20 11.77 0.27 -4.36
N GLU A 21 10.84 0.16 -5.31
CA GLU A 21 10.32 -1.11 -5.77
C GLU A 21 10.96 -1.39 -7.12
N THR A 22 11.60 -2.56 -7.25
CA THR A 22 12.37 -2.92 -8.45
C THR A 22 11.67 -4.00 -9.28
N SER A 23 10.53 -4.50 -8.81
CA SER A 23 9.77 -5.58 -9.44
C SER A 23 8.27 -5.33 -9.32
N SER A 24 7.52 -5.75 -10.34
CA SER A 24 6.05 -5.74 -10.34
C SER A 24 5.41 -6.68 -9.31
N SER A 25 6.21 -7.47 -8.59
CA SER A 25 5.74 -8.34 -7.51
C SER A 25 5.52 -7.63 -6.16
N TYR A 26 6.03 -6.40 -6.03
CA TYR A 26 5.94 -5.52 -4.85
C TYR A 26 6.33 -6.18 -3.51
N GLN A 27 7.45 -6.90 -3.46
CA GLN A 27 7.84 -7.66 -2.26
C GLN A 27 8.13 -6.78 -1.04
N ASN A 28 8.72 -5.59 -1.26
CA ASN A 28 9.00 -4.65 -0.18
C ASN A 28 7.69 -4.15 0.44
N THR A 29 6.73 -3.80 -0.42
CA THR A 29 5.39 -3.37 0.01
C THR A 29 4.66 -4.48 0.75
N LYS A 30 4.69 -5.72 0.25
CA LYS A 30 4.08 -6.88 0.92
C LYS A 30 4.66 -7.12 2.31
N SER A 31 5.99 -7.07 2.45
CA SER A 31 6.68 -7.26 3.71
C SER A 31 6.27 -6.20 4.75
N LEU A 32 6.17 -4.94 4.33
CA LEU A 32 5.75 -3.85 5.23
C LEU A 32 4.26 -3.96 5.62
N LEU A 33 3.38 -4.34 4.69
CA LEU A 33 1.98 -4.60 5.01
C LEU A 33 1.83 -5.75 6.02
N GLN A 34 2.65 -6.79 5.92
CA GLN A 34 2.69 -7.87 6.91
C GLN A 34 3.21 -7.40 8.27
N PHE A 35 4.26 -6.58 8.28
CA PHE A 35 4.85 -6.06 9.52
C PHE A 35 3.90 -5.15 10.29
N TYR A 36 3.23 -4.22 9.61
CA TYR A 36 2.30 -3.28 10.25
C TYR A 36 0.91 -3.85 10.48
N ASP A 37 0.55 -4.93 9.78
CA ASP A 37 -0.76 -5.56 9.80
C ASP A 37 -1.93 -4.55 9.85
N PRO A 38 -2.03 -3.59 8.91
CA PRO A 38 -2.89 -2.43 9.05
C PRO A 38 -4.37 -2.82 9.02
N VAL A 39 -5.21 -2.33 9.94
CA VAL A 39 -6.66 -2.62 9.95
C VAL A 39 -7.43 -1.90 8.83
N VAL A 40 -6.88 -0.79 8.33
CA VAL A 40 -7.42 -0.02 7.21
C VAL A 40 -6.29 0.25 6.24
N LEU A 41 -6.54 0.01 4.95
CA LEU A 41 -5.58 0.30 3.89
C LEU A 41 -6.20 1.29 2.90
N VAL A 42 -5.46 2.37 2.63
CA VAL A 42 -5.87 3.43 1.71
C VAL A 42 -4.89 3.46 0.55
N VAL A 43 -5.39 3.25 -0.66
CA VAL A 43 -4.59 3.25 -1.88
C VAL A 43 -5.26 4.08 -2.98
N PRO A 44 -4.47 4.73 -3.86
CA PRO A 44 -5.03 5.41 -5.02
C PRO A 44 -5.63 4.37 -5.99
N PRO A 45 -6.71 4.68 -6.71
CA PRO A 45 -7.38 3.75 -7.62
C PRO A 45 -6.63 3.49 -8.93
N ASN A 46 -5.41 4.01 -9.06
CA ASN A 46 -4.60 3.82 -10.26
C ASN A 46 -4.15 2.37 -10.38
N LYS A 47 -4.64 1.71 -11.43
CA LYS A 47 -4.28 0.33 -11.79
C LYS A 47 -2.87 0.18 -12.36
N TYR A 48 -2.22 1.28 -12.73
CA TYR A 48 -0.88 1.29 -13.31
C TYR A 48 0.01 2.34 -12.63
N ALA A 49 1.27 1.98 -12.45
CA ALA A 49 2.32 2.90 -12.03
C ALA A 49 2.90 3.66 -13.25
N PRO A 50 3.57 4.81 -13.04
CA PRO A 50 4.09 5.66 -14.12
C PRO A 50 5.10 4.99 -15.07
N ASP A 51 5.71 3.88 -14.65
CA ASP A 51 6.71 3.09 -15.36
C ASP A 51 6.11 1.88 -16.10
N GLY A 52 4.78 1.77 -16.15
CA GLY A 52 4.09 0.64 -16.77
C GLY A 52 3.99 -0.60 -15.88
N MET A 53 4.45 -0.52 -14.61
CA MET A 53 4.21 -1.59 -13.66
C MET A 53 2.75 -1.64 -13.20
N VAL A 54 2.33 -2.80 -12.71
CA VAL A 54 1.02 -3.00 -12.07
C VAL A 54 0.90 -2.06 -10.87
N GLY A 55 -0.16 -1.27 -10.80
CA GLY A 55 -0.39 -0.33 -9.71
C GLY A 55 -0.61 -1.04 -8.37
N ILE A 56 -0.30 -0.33 -7.27
CA ILE A 56 -0.46 -0.86 -5.91
C ILE A 56 -1.92 -1.24 -5.60
N SER A 57 -2.90 -0.56 -6.21
CA SER A 57 -4.32 -0.92 -6.07
C SER A 57 -4.61 -2.35 -6.51
N GLU A 58 -4.13 -2.73 -7.70
CA GLU A 58 -4.31 -4.07 -8.26
C GLU A 58 -3.59 -5.14 -7.42
N LEU A 59 -2.42 -4.81 -6.86
CA LEU A 59 -1.73 -5.69 -5.91
C LEU A 59 -2.55 -5.89 -4.63
N VAL A 60 -3.10 -4.82 -4.06
CA VAL A 60 -3.91 -4.90 -2.85
C VAL A 60 -5.19 -5.70 -3.10
N ASP A 61 -5.83 -5.51 -4.25
CA ASP A 61 -7.02 -6.25 -4.63
C ASP A 61 -6.74 -7.76 -4.76
N GLN A 62 -5.59 -8.14 -5.33
CA GLN A 62 -5.25 -9.56 -5.52
C GLN A 62 -4.84 -10.27 -4.22
N PHE A 63 -4.13 -9.57 -3.32
CA PHE A 63 -3.48 -10.22 -2.16
C PHE A 63 -4.13 -9.89 -0.80
N TYR A 64 -4.92 -8.81 -0.72
CA TYR A 64 -5.46 -8.29 0.55
C TYR A 64 -6.97 -8.02 0.55
N ALA A 65 -7.68 -8.18 -0.58
CA ALA A 65 -9.12 -7.92 -0.69
C ALA A 65 -10.02 -8.79 0.21
N SER A 66 -9.53 -9.93 0.70
CA SER A 66 -10.32 -10.82 1.55
C SER A 66 -10.36 -10.41 3.04
N VAL A 67 -9.48 -9.50 3.49
CA VAL A 67 -9.20 -9.35 4.94
C VAL A 67 -9.45 -7.93 5.48
N LYS A 68 -9.38 -6.87 4.66
CA LYS A 68 -9.34 -5.48 5.16
C LYS A 68 -10.17 -4.51 4.32
N LYS A 69 -10.72 -3.49 4.96
CA LYS A 69 -11.51 -2.44 4.30
C LYS A 69 -10.57 -1.57 3.45
N VAL A 70 -10.55 -1.83 2.15
CA VAL A 70 -9.84 -1.02 1.15
C VAL A 70 -10.76 0.13 0.76
N ASN A 71 -10.36 1.37 1.08
CA ASN A 71 -11.05 2.56 0.60
C ASN A 71 -10.23 3.14 -0.56
N LEU A 72 -10.80 3.13 -1.76
CA LEU A 72 -10.25 3.80 -2.93
C LEU A 72 -10.60 5.29 -2.86
N PHE A 73 -9.60 6.16 -2.77
CA PHE A 73 -9.83 7.61 -2.73
C PHE A 73 -9.51 8.25 -4.10
N ASN A 74 -10.52 8.87 -4.70
CA ASN A 74 -10.41 9.66 -5.92
C ASN A 74 -10.28 11.16 -5.56
N LYS A 75 -9.08 11.62 -5.19
CA LYS A 75 -8.59 13.01 -5.37
C LYS A 75 -7.28 13.27 -4.61
N PHE A 76 -6.25 13.70 -5.34
CA PHE A 76 -5.35 14.79 -4.97
C PHE A 76 -5.20 15.69 -6.18
#